data_AF-A0A7W5GDP5-F1
#
_entry.id   AF-A0A7W5GDP5-F1
#
_cell.length_a   1.000
_cell.length_b   1.000
_cell.length_c   1.000
_cell.angle_alpha   90.00
_cell.angle_beta   90.00
_cell.angle_gamma   90.00
#
_symmetry.space_group_name_H-M   'P 1'
#
loop_
_entity.id
_entity.type
_entity.pdbx_description
1 polymer ?
#
loop_
_entity_poly.entity_id
_entity_poly.type
_entity_poly.pdbx_seq_one_letter_code
_entity_poly.pdbx_strand_id
1 'polypeptide(L)'
;MNGNTVHVAISEFCAMMETISSSIYLAQSCAYKQSAVEFNAFIATLDHLIMDELKYVDQFVRANRVNDLFTILDDFNIEIKPIIMKNKMEYYEARSLSPYMEKVKLLSEAIVKQFLSIYEESSAFYDQSWRTVDMHRSSFCCKSCGALITTILSHIGNLSSISLIENESYLPRLTYVYGYEVIRAELFPGCGADELIEDEIIIPVEGLYMNIKKQLAHDSTEFTIYCINGHQIGREVADGHAPHMVRLPKDRIHRKEIVDHTM
;
A
#
# COMPACT_ATOMS: atom_id res chain seq x y z
N MET A 1 48.95 8.94 3.35
CA MET A 1 48.03 10.10 3.25
C MET A 1 47.64 10.48 4.68
N ASN A 2 47.33 11.74 4.99
CA ASN A 2 46.92 12.13 6.34
C ASN A 2 45.70 11.30 6.78
N GLY A 3 45.66 10.78 8.02
CA GLY A 3 44.55 9.96 8.55
C GLY A 3 43.13 10.52 8.33
N ASN A 4 43.00 11.81 7.99
CA ASN A 4 41.78 12.42 7.47
C ASN A 4 41.17 11.71 6.25
N THR A 5 41.95 11.10 5.34
CA THR A 5 41.38 10.45 4.13
C THR A 5 40.69 9.13 4.42
N VAL A 6 41.18 8.36 5.41
CA VAL A 6 40.58 7.08 5.82
C VAL A 6 39.21 7.29 6.46
N HIS A 7 39.10 8.25 7.36
CA HIS A 7 37.83 8.59 8.00
C HIS A 7 36.78 9.12 7.01
N VAL A 8 37.21 9.87 5.99
CA VAL A 8 36.32 10.33 4.91
C VAL A 8 35.78 9.13 4.12
N ALA A 9 36.64 8.20 3.70
CA ALA A 9 36.20 7.01 2.95
C ALA A 9 35.22 6.13 3.73
N ILE A 10 35.49 5.88 5.02
CA ILE A 10 34.57 5.15 5.90
C ILE A 10 33.24 5.90 6.02
N SER A 11 33.28 7.22 6.22
CA SER A 11 32.08 8.04 6.36
C SER A 11 31.22 8.05 5.09
N GLU A 12 31.85 8.19 3.92
CA GLU A 12 31.17 8.13 2.61
C GLU A 12 30.51 6.77 2.39
N PHE A 13 31.24 5.68 2.68
CA PHE A 13 30.69 4.33 2.58
C PHE A 13 29.50 4.13 3.53
N CYS A 14 29.61 4.54 4.80
CA CYS A 14 28.50 4.48 5.76
C CYS A 14 27.28 5.28 5.28
N ALA A 15 27.48 6.49 4.75
CA ALA A 15 26.41 7.33 4.23
C ALA A 15 25.69 6.67 3.03
N MET A 16 26.45 6.03 2.13
CA MET A 16 25.89 5.29 1.01
C MET A 16 25.04 4.10 1.48
N MET A 17 25.54 3.31 2.45
CA MET A 17 24.80 2.18 3.02
C MET A 17 23.49 2.61 3.70
N GLU A 18 23.53 3.68 4.52
CA GLU A 18 22.35 4.27 5.17
C GLU A 18 21.35 4.81 4.13
N THR A 19 21.82 5.45 3.05
CA THR A 19 20.96 5.98 1.98
C THR A 19 20.22 4.86 1.25
N ILE A 20 20.90 3.76 0.93
CA ILE A 20 20.29 2.58 0.28
C ILE A 20 19.27 1.95 1.21
N SER A 21 19.64 1.69 2.46
CA SER A 21 18.74 1.10 3.46
C SER A 21 17.48 1.97 3.65
N SER A 22 17.65 3.28 3.78
CA SER A 22 16.54 4.24 3.93
C SER A 22 15.67 4.30 2.68
N SER A 23 16.27 4.28 1.49
CA SER A 23 15.52 4.29 0.21
C SER A 23 14.71 3.01 0.03
N ILE A 24 15.26 1.85 0.38
CA ILE A 24 14.54 0.57 0.39
C ILE A 24 13.40 0.62 1.39
N TYR A 25 13.64 1.12 2.61
CA TYR A 25 12.62 1.23 3.63
C TYR A 25 11.49 2.18 3.20
N LEU A 26 11.82 3.32 2.60
CA LEU A 26 10.85 4.27 2.06
C LEU A 26 10.06 3.66 0.91
N ALA A 27 10.72 3.00 -0.03
CA ALA A 27 10.06 2.31 -1.14
C ALA A 27 9.16 1.18 -0.64
N GLN A 28 9.62 0.38 0.33
CA GLN A 28 8.82 -0.63 1.03
C GLN A 28 7.61 0.00 1.71
N SER A 29 7.80 1.08 2.47
CA SER A 29 6.71 1.75 3.19
C SER A 29 5.70 2.35 2.23
N CYS A 30 6.15 2.99 1.14
CA CYS A 30 5.28 3.56 0.12
C CYS A 30 4.53 2.47 -0.65
N ALA A 31 5.24 1.46 -1.16
CA ALA A 31 4.66 0.38 -1.94
C ALA A 31 3.75 -0.55 -1.11
N TYR A 32 4.13 -0.89 0.13
CA TYR A 32 3.27 -1.68 1.02
C TYR A 32 1.97 -0.93 1.36
N LYS A 33 2.03 0.40 1.49
CA LYS A 33 0.84 1.25 1.67
C LYS A 33 -0.01 1.36 0.40
N GLN A 34 0.56 1.16 -0.79
CA GLN A 34 -0.13 1.27 -2.08
C GLN A 34 -0.69 -0.07 -2.57
N SER A 35 0.12 -1.13 -2.55
CA SER A 35 -0.24 -2.50 -2.93
C SER A 35 0.81 -3.50 -2.43
N ALA A 36 0.53 -4.18 -1.31
CA ALA A 36 1.41 -5.23 -0.79
C ALA A 36 1.63 -6.38 -1.79
N VAL A 37 0.66 -6.63 -2.68
CA VAL A 37 0.73 -7.68 -3.71
C VAL A 37 1.73 -7.31 -4.80
N GLU A 38 1.69 -6.09 -5.33
CA GLU A 38 2.64 -5.62 -6.37
C GLU A 38 4.06 -5.55 -5.82
N PHE A 39 4.21 -5.10 -4.58
CA PHE A 39 5.51 -5.12 -3.91
C PHE A 39 6.06 -6.55 -3.77
N ASN A 40 5.25 -7.50 -3.31
CA ASN A 40 5.67 -8.89 -3.18
C ASN A 40 5.99 -9.53 -4.54
N ALA A 41 5.24 -9.20 -5.59
CA ALA A 41 5.53 -9.63 -6.94
C ALA A 41 6.87 -9.07 -7.43
N PHE A 42 7.14 -7.78 -7.21
CA PHE A 42 8.43 -7.16 -7.53
C PHE A 42 9.58 -7.82 -6.76
N ILE A 43 9.44 -8.01 -5.44
CA ILE A 43 10.44 -8.71 -4.63
C ILE A 43 10.68 -10.13 -5.15
N ALA A 44 9.63 -10.83 -5.61
CA ALA A 44 9.76 -12.16 -6.22
C ALA A 44 10.46 -12.13 -7.59
N THR A 45 10.51 -10.99 -8.29
CA THR A 45 11.29 -10.80 -9.53
C THR A 45 12.76 -10.44 -9.29
N LEU A 46 13.12 -10.02 -8.07
CA LEU A 46 14.51 -9.72 -7.76
C LEU A 46 15.32 -11.02 -7.68
N ASP A 47 16.48 -11.02 -8.33
CA ASP A 47 17.44 -12.11 -8.24
C ASP A 47 17.83 -12.36 -6.77
N HIS A 48 17.95 -13.64 -6.39
CA HIS A 48 18.35 -14.08 -5.06
C HIS A 48 19.68 -13.43 -4.62
N LEU A 49 20.61 -13.21 -5.54
CA LEU A 49 21.88 -12.54 -5.25
C LEU A 49 21.69 -11.08 -4.83
N ILE A 50 20.76 -10.36 -5.48
CA ILE A 50 20.42 -8.98 -5.12
C ILE A 50 19.75 -8.94 -3.75
N MET A 51 18.79 -9.84 -3.52
CA MET A 51 18.07 -9.94 -2.26
C MET A 51 18.98 -10.22 -1.07
N ASP A 52 19.96 -11.10 -1.23
CA ASP A 52 20.92 -11.40 -0.15
C ASP A 52 21.87 -10.23 0.12
N GLU A 53 22.24 -9.47 -0.91
CA GLU A 53 23.02 -8.25 -0.76
C GLU A 53 22.24 -7.15 -0.04
N LEU A 54 20.96 -6.97 -0.36
CA LEU A 54 20.09 -6.02 0.35
C LEU A 54 19.90 -6.38 1.83
N LYS A 55 19.76 -7.67 2.15
CA LYS A 55 19.72 -8.14 3.54
C LYS A 55 21.03 -7.84 4.27
N TYR A 56 22.17 -7.99 3.60
CA TYR A 56 23.45 -7.62 4.17
C TYR A 56 23.52 -6.11 4.44
N VAL A 57 23.07 -5.25 3.52
CA VAL A 57 23.05 -3.79 3.70
C VAL A 57 22.22 -3.38 4.93
N ASP A 58 21.00 -3.92 5.10
CA ASP A 58 20.16 -3.64 6.28
C ASP A 58 20.85 -4.10 7.58
N GLN A 59 21.47 -5.28 7.59
CA GLN A 59 22.17 -5.79 8.77
C GLN A 59 23.44 -5.00 9.08
N PHE A 60 24.18 -4.58 8.06
CA PHE A 60 25.34 -3.70 8.20
C PHE A 60 24.94 -2.39 8.87
N VAL A 61 23.91 -1.71 8.35
CA VAL A 61 23.44 -0.42 8.91
C VAL A 61 23.04 -0.57 10.37
N ARG A 62 22.32 -1.64 10.73
CA ARG A 62 21.96 -1.92 12.12
C ARG A 62 23.16 -2.17 13.01
N ALA A 63 24.13 -2.97 12.54
CA ALA A 63 25.32 -3.31 13.31
C ALA A 63 26.24 -2.10 13.49
N ASN A 64 26.37 -1.23 12.47
CA ASN A 64 27.23 -0.05 12.50
C ASN A 64 26.77 1.01 13.51
N ARG A 65 25.49 1.00 13.87
CA ARG A 65 24.92 1.91 14.88
C ARG A 65 25.33 1.56 16.31
N VAL A 66 25.75 0.33 16.56
CA VAL A 66 26.03 -0.19 17.91
C VAL A 66 27.45 -0.72 18.08
N ASN A 67 28.12 -1.09 16.99
CA ASN A 67 29.44 -1.70 17.00
C ASN A 67 30.41 -0.95 16.07
N ASP A 68 31.69 -0.96 16.42
CA ASP A 68 32.76 -0.61 15.48
C ASP A 68 33.00 -1.76 14.50
N LEU A 69 32.61 -1.57 13.24
CA LEU A 69 32.66 -2.59 12.20
C LEU A 69 33.91 -2.57 11.33
N PHE A 70 34.85 -1.65 11.56
CA PHE A 70 36.01 -1.49 10.68
C PHE A 70 37.30 -1.92 11.36
N THR A 71 38.15 -2.58 10.59
CA THR A 71 39.55 -2.86 10.96
C THR A 71 40.43 -2.12 9.96
N ILE A 72 41.24 -1.20 10.47
CA ILE A 72 42.21 -0.45 9.66
C ILE A 72 43.52 -1.23 9.69
N LEU A 73 43.88 -1.87 8.58
CA LEU A 73 45.12 -2.63 8.45
C LEU A 73 46.28 -1.71 8.04
N ASP A 74 46.03 -0.81 7.08
CA ASP A 74 46.94 0.26 6.64
C ASP A 74 46.17 1.42 5.97
N ASP A 75 46.89 2.43 5.44
CA ASP A 75 46.32 3.64 4.79
C ASP A 75 45.33 3.34 3.63
N PHE A 76 45.36 2.14 3.04
CA PHE A 76 44.55 1.77 1.87
C PHE A 76 43.72 0.49 2.05
N ASN A 77 44.00 -0.30 3.08
CA ASN A 77 43.35 -1.57 3.37
C ASN A 77 42.50 -1.45 4.63
N ILE A 78 41.20 -1.23 4.41
CA ILE A 78 40.17 -1.21 5.44
C ILE A 78 39.30 -2.45 5.23
N GLU A 79 39.12 -3.23 6.28
CA GLU A 79 38.24 -4.40 6.28
C GLU A 79 36.99 -4.14 7.10
N ILE A 80 35.85 -4.57 6.57
CA ILE A 80 34.59 -4.67 7.28
C ILE A 80 34.60 -6.02 8.01
N LYS A 81 34.48 -5.96 9.34
CA LYS A 81 34.44 -7.15 10.21
C LYS A 81 33.26 -8.06 9.84
N PRO A 82 33.36 -9.37 10.06
CA PRO A 82 32.23 -10.29 9.91
C PRO A 82 31.02 -9.85 10.73
N ILE A 83 29.81 -9.96 10.16
CA ILE A 83 28.56 -9.55 10.81
C ILE A 83 27.69 -10.79 10.99
N ILE A 84 27.08 -10.95 12.16
CA ILE A 84 26.17 -12.06 12.45
C ILE A 84 24.95 -11.97 11.55
N MET A 85 24.63 -13.05 10.86
CA MET A 85 23.41 -13.17 10.07
C MET A 85 22.18 -13.25 10.97
N LYS A 86 21.21 -12.37 10.76
CA LYS A 86 19.95 -12.39 11.52
C LYS A 86 19.25 -13.76 11.40
N ASN A 87 18.81 -14.30 12.53
CA ASN A 87 18.13 -15.60 12.67
C ASN A 87 18.95 -16.84 12.24
N LYS A 88 20.27 -16.69 12.09
CA LYS A 88 21.19 -17.79 11.83
C LYS A 88 22.37 -17.73 12.81
N MET A 89 23.02 -18.86 13.06
CA MET A 89 24.27 -18.92 13.83
C MET A 89 25.51 -18.72 12.93
N GLU A 90 25.32 -18.07 11.79
CA GLU A 90 26.32 -17.87 10.74
C GLU A 90 26.75 -16.40 10.68
N TYR A 91 27.93 -16.15 10.09
CA TYR A 91 28.45 -14.81 9.87
C TYR A 91 28.58 -14.53 8.38
N TYR A 92 28.31 -13.30 7.98
CA TYR A 92 28.83 -12.80 6.71
C TYR A 92 30.34 -12.71 6.78
N GLU A 93 31.01 -13.11 5.70
CA GLU A 93 32.47 -13.03 5.60
C GLU A 93 32.96 -11.58 5.67
N ALA A 94 34.22 -11.42 6.10
CA ALA A 94 34.89 -10.13 6.08
C ALA A 94 34.99 -9.59 4.64
N ARG A 95 34.90 -8.27 4.49
CA ARG A 95 34.91 -7.62 3.17
C ARG A 95 35.90 -6.49 3.13
N SER A 96 36.70 -6.40 2.07
CA SER A 96 37.51 -5.22 1.81
C SER A 96 36.61 -4.03 1.44
N LEU A 97 36.82 -2.88 2.09
CA LEU A 97 35.96 -1.70 1.95
C LEU A 97 35.93 -1.18 0.51
N SER A 98 37.09 -0.98 -0.11
CA SER A 98 37.19 -0.29 -1.41
C SER A 98 36.52 -1.08 -2.55
N PRO A 99 36.79 -2.39 -2.75
CA PRO A 99 36.06 -3.19 -3.74
C PRO A 99 34.56 -3.27 -3.45
N TYR A 100 34.19 -3.30 -2.18
CA TYR A 100 32.80 -3.42 -1.78
C TYR A 100 32.03 -2.10 -1.96
N MET A 101 32.68 -0.96 -1.73
CA MET A 101 32.10 0.37 -1.96
C MET A 101 31.68 0.54 -3.42
N GLU A 102 32.50 0.14 -4.39
CA GLU A 102 32.14 0.20 -5.81
C GLU A 102 30.96 -0.74 -6.14
N LYS A 103 30.95 -1.95 -5.57
CA LYS A 103 29.84 -2.89 -5.73
C LYS A 103 28.52 -2.30 -5.20
N VAL A 104 28.54 -1.71 -4.01
CA VAL A 104 27.36 -1.10 -3.37
C VAL A 104 26.88 0.10 -4.15
N LYS A 105 27.79 0.92 -4.69
CA LYS A 105 27.44 2.06 -5.55
C LYS A 105 26.65 1.60 -6.78
N LEU A 106 27.17 0.63 -7.54
CA LEU A 106 26.48 0.10 -8.72
C LEU A 106 25.11 -0.52 -8.36
N LEU A 107 25.04 -1.23 -7.23
CA LEU A 107 23.79 -1.77 -6.71
C LEU A 107 22.79 -0.65 -6.38
N SER A 108 23.24 0.42 -5.74
CA SER A 108 22.42 1.55 -5.34
C SER A 108 21.80 2.25 -6.54
N GLU A 109 22.60 2.52 -7.58
CA GLU A 109 22.14 3.17 -8.81
C GLU A 109 21.10 2.30 -9.53
N ALA A 110 21.35 0.98 -9.61
CA ALA A 110 20.42 0.04 -10.24
C ALA A 110 19.08 -0.05 -9.49
N ILE A 111 19.12 -0.17 -8.16
CA ILE A 111 17.93 -0.33 -7.33
C ILE A 111 17.12 0.97 -7.23
N VAL A 112 17.78 2.11 -7.04
CA VAL A 112 17.10 3.42 -7.05
C VAL A 112 16.42 3.65 -8.38
N LYS A 113 17.07 3.34 -9.50
CA LYS A 113 16.46 3.45 -10.83
C LYS A 113 15.24 2.55 -10.99
N GLN A 114 15.29 1.31 -10.50
CA GLN A 114 14.14 0.40 -10.55
C GLN A 114 12.99 0.90 -9.66
N PHE A 115 13.26 1.37 -8.44
CA PHE A 115 12.23 1.94 -7.57
C PHE A 115 11.61 3.21 -8.15
N LEU A 116 12.42 4.09 -8.75
CA LEU A 116 11.91 5.27 -9.45
C LEU A 116 11.06 4.88 -10.66
N SER A 117 11.45 3.85 -11.42
CA SER A 117 10.62 3.34 -12.52
C SER A 117 9.26 2.84 -12.04
N ILE A 118 9.21 2.08 -10.93
CA ILE A 118 7.95 1.64 -10.33
C ILE A 118 7.10 2.84 -9.89
N TYR A 119 7.73 3.82 -9.24
CA TYR A 119 7.03 5.02 -8.79
C TYR A 119 6.52 5.86 -9.99
N GLU A 120 7.31 6.00 -11.05
CA GLU A 120 6.96 6.72 -12.27
C GLU A 120 5.85 6.02 -13.04
N GLU A 121 5.95 4.70 -13.26
CA GLU A 121 4.90 3.88 -13.91
C GLU A 121 3.60 3.90 -13.09
N SER A 122 3.69 3.69 -11.77
CA SER A 122 2.55 3.84 -10.87
C SER A 122 1.95 5.25 -10.97
N SER A 123 2.77 6.30 -10.96
CA SER A 123 2.29 7.69 -11.03
C SER A 123 1.70 8.10 -12.39
N ALA A 124 2.07 7.42 -13.48
CA ALA A 124 1.61 7.71 -14.83
C ALA A 124 0.24 7.10 -15.15
N PHE A 125 -0.11 5.99 -14.49
CA PHE A 125 -1.39 5.28 -14.68
C PHE A 125 -2.39 5.49 -13.54
N TYR A 126 -1.96 6.03 -12.40
CA TYR A 126 -2.84 6.34 -11.27
C TYR A 126 -3.28 7.80 -11.28
N ASP A 127 -4.59 8.00 -11.46
CA ASP A 127 -5.26 9.27 -11.24
C ASP A 127 -4.97 9.78 -9.81
N GLN A 128 -4.39 10.98 -9.73
CA GLN A 128 -4.02 11.62 -8.46
C GLN A 128 -5.24 11.96 -7.58
N SER A 129 -6.46 11.84 -8.10
CA SER A 129 -7.68 12.00 -7.29
C SER A 129 -7.86 10.88 -6.24
N TRP A 130 -7.09 9.78 -6.30
CA TRP A 130 -7.24 8.59 -5.43
C TRP A 130 -6.14 8.43 -4.37
N ARG A 131 -5.29 9.46 -4.20
CA ARG A 131 -4.25 9.53 -3.16
C ARG A 131 -4.75 9.46 -1.71
N THR A 132 -6.05 9.37 -1.45
CA THR A 132 -6.51 8.94 -0.12
C THR A 132 -6.51 7.42 -0.05
N VAL A 133 -5.31 6.80 -0.04
CA VAL A 133 -5.06 5.75 0.95
C VAL A 133 -5.26 6.45 2.28
N ASP A 134 -6.50 6.43 2.72
CA ASP A 134 -6.90 7.24 3.84
C ASP A 134 -6.33 6.54 5.07
N MET A 135 -5.19 7.03 5.56
CA MET A 135 -4.75 6.83 6.95
C MET A 135 -5.89 7.18 7.94
N HIS A 136 -6.92 7.89 7.45
CA HIS A 136 -8.19 8.12 8.09
C HIS A 136 -9.18 7.02 7.71
N ARG A 137 -9.47 6.16 8.68
CA ARG A 137 -10.73 5.45 8.76
C ARG A 137 -11.87 6.39 8.36
N SER A 138 -12.52 6.12 7.23
CA SER A 138 -13.52 7.03 6.66
C SER A 138 -14.92 6.55 7.01
N SER A 139 -15.79 7.49 7.41
CA SER A 139 -17.21 7.23 7.57
C SER A 139 -18.00 8.29 6.82
N PHE A 140 -19.20 7.95 6.35
CA PHE A 140 -20.06 8.89 5.68
C PHE A 140 -21.22 9.29 6.58
N CYS A 141 -21.58 10.56 6.51
CA CYS A 141 -22.73 11.12 7.20
C CYS A 141 -23.72 11.70 6.18
N CYS A 142 -25.00 11.73 6.54
CA CYS A 142 -26.03 12.37 5.72
C CYS A 142 -25.76 13.86 5.63
N LYS A 143 -25.71 14.39 4.41
CA LYS A 143 -25.45 15.82 4.20
C LYS A 143 -26.56 16.70 4.77
N SER A 144 -27.80 16.23 4.76
CA SER A 144 -28.97 16.99 5.23
C SER A 144 -29.06 17.10 6.76
N CYS A 145 -28.65 16.07 7.50
CA CYS A 145 -28.87 16.01 8.95
C CYS A 145 -27.68 15.54 9.78
N GLY A 146 -26.54 15.25 9.17
CA GLY A 146 -25.32 14.80 9.85
C GLY A 146 -25.38 13.38 10.43
N ALA A 147 -26.49 12.65 10.26
CA ALA A 147 -26.63 11.30 10.78
C ALA A 147 -25.59 10.35 10.16
N LEU A 148 -25.00 9.48 10.98
CA LEU A 148 -24.01 8.51 10.52
C LEU A 148 -24.66 7.49 9.56
N ILE A 149 -24.07 7.32 8.38
CA ILE A 149 -24.55 6.45 7.29
C ILE A 149 -23.80 5.14 7.26
N THR A 150 -22.48 5.19 7.38
CA THR A 150 -21.64 4.01 7.31
C THR A 150 -21.02 3.72 8.66
N THR A 151 -20.68 2.46 8.88
CA THR A 151 -19.65 2.13 9.87
C THR A 151 -18.32 2.75 9.46
N ILE A 152 -17.33 2.59 10.33
CA ILE A 152 -15.98 3.02 10.01
C ILE A 152 -15.43 2.10 8.92
N LEU A 153 -15.24 2.65 7.72
CA LEU A 153 -14.70 1.91 6.59
C LEU A 153 -13.17 1.95 6.68
N SER A 154 -12.56 0.77 6.73
CA SER A 154 -11.10 0.64 6.74
C SER A 154 -10.49 1.14 5.42
N HIS A 155 -11.15 0.84 4.29
CA HIS A 155 -10.78 1.33 2.97
C HIS A 155 -12.04 1.55 2.12
N ILE A 156 -12.18 2.76 1.56
CA ILE A 156 -13.20 3.04 0.55
C ILE A 156 -12.81 2.22 -0.70
N GLY A 157 -13.60 1.21 -1.05
CA GLY A 157 -13.33 0.33 -2.18
C GLY A 157 -12.83 -1.08 -1.84
N ASN A 158 -12.80 -1.50 -0.57
CA ASN A 158 -12.69 -2.92 -0.24
C ASN A 158 -14.03 -3.61 -0.56
N LEU A 159 -14.09 -4.26 -1.72
CA LEU A 159 -15.29 -4.93 -2.22
C LEU A 159 -15.28 -6.45 -1.99
N SER A 160 -14.40 -6.97 -1.12
CA SER A 160 -14.33 -8.42 -0.85
C SER A 160 -15.61 -9.01 -0.25
N SER A 161 -16.48 -8.16 0.31
CA SER A 161 -17.80 -8.54 0.85
C SER A 161 -18.95 -8.39 -0.14
N ILE A 162 -18.69 -7.95 -1.38
CA ILE A 162 -19.72 -7.95 -2.42
C ILE A 162 -20.13 -9.40 -2.73
N SER A 163 -21.44 -9.64 -2.80
CA SER A 163 -22.00 -10.99 -3.01
C SER A 163 -22.98 -11.01 -4.18
N LEU A 164 -23.09 -12.15 -4.85
CA LEU A 164 -24.15 -12.43 -5.81
C LEU A 164 -25.53 -12.48 -5.11
N ILE A 165 -26.60 -12.50 -5.89
CA ILE A 165 -27.99 -12.63 -5.40
C ILE A 165 -28.19 -13.87 -4.52
N GLU A 166 -27.43 -14.93 -4.79
CA GLU A 166 -27.47 -16.19 -4.04
C GLU A 166 -26.65 -16.15 -2.73
N ASN A 167 -26.16 -14.97 -2.32
CA ASN A 167 -25.24 -14.75 -1.19
C ASN A 167 -23.87 -15.43 -1.33
N GLU A 168 -23.49 -15.82 -2.55
CA GLU A 168 -22.14 -16.28 -2.84
C GLU A 168 -21.18 -15.09 -2.97
N SER A 169 -19.99 -15.21 -2.41
CA SER A 169 -18.97 -14.16 -2.49
C SER A 169 -18.58 -13.93 -3.95
N TYR A 170 -18.78 -12.72 -4.46
CA TYR A 170 -18.49 -12.37 -5.85
C TYR A 170 -16.98 -12.35 -6.11
N LEU A 171 -16.21 -11.93 -5.10
CA LEU A 171 -14.74 -12.02 -5.09
C LEU A 171 -14.30 -13.06 -4.05
N PRO A 172 -13.18 -13.77 -4.25
CA PRO A 172 -12.61 -14.61 -3.20
C PRO A 172 -12.29 -13.77 -1.96
N ARG A 173 -12.53 -14.32 -0.76
CA ARG A 173 -12.34 -13.60 0.53
C ARG A 173 -10.95 -13.02 0.76
N LEU A 174 -9.94 -13.52 0.06
CA LEU A 174 -8.56 -13.06 0.14
C LEU A 174 -8.17 -12.10 -1.01
N THR A 175 -9.05 -11.91 -1.98
CA THR A 175 -8.81 -11.02 -3.11
C THR A 175 -9.19 -9.61 -2.72
N TYR A 176 -8.17 -8.79 -2.51
CA TYR A 176 -8.34 -7.36 -2.38
C TYR A 176 -8.49 -6.77 -3.79
N VAL A 177 -9.68 -6.27 -4.11
CA VAL A 177 -9.93 -5.58 -5.37
C VAL A 177 -10.49 -4.20 -5.08
N TYR A 178 -9.80 -3.19 -5.60
CA TYR A 178 -10.26 -1.82 -5.57
C TYR A 178 -11.56 -1.72 -6.37
N GLY A 179 -12.54 -0.98 -5.83
CA GLY A 179 -13.84 -0.87 -6.50
C GLY A 179 -13.76 -0.37 -7.93
N TYR A 180 -12.84 0.54 -8.24
CA TYR A 180 -12.59 0.99 -9.61
C TYR A 180 -11.92 -0.08 -10.50
N GLU A 181 -11.10 -0.97 -9.93
CA GLU A 181 -10.48 -2.07 -10.68
C GLU A 181 -11.48 -3.18 -11.02
N VAL A 182 -12.52 -3.40 -10.20
CA VAL A 182 -13.66 -4.25 -10.58
C VAL A 182 -14.42 -3.68 -11.78
N ILE A 183 -14.59 -2.35 -11.81
CA ILE A 183 -15.28 -1.61 -12.87
C ILE A 183 -14.47 -1.62 -14.16
N ARG A 184 -13.16 -1.29 -14.09
CA ARG A 184 -12.25 -1.29 -15.24
C ARG A 184 -12.03 -2.67 -15.83
N ALA A 185 -11.99 -3.71 -14.99
CA ALA A 185 -11.77 -5.07 -15.45
C ALA A 185 -13.02 -5.69 -16.09
N GLU A 186 -14.08 -4.89 -16.32
CA GLU A 186 -15.37 -5.33 -16.89
C GLU A 186 -15.94 -6.55 -16.16
N LEU A 187 -15.61 -6.71 -14.87
CA LEU A 187 -15.98 -7.92 -14.14
C LEU A 187 -17.49 -7.95 -13.91
N PHE A 188 -18.17 -6.79 -13.95
CA PHE A 188 -19.62 -6.70 -13.90
C PHE A 188 -20.25 -7.45 -15.08
N PRO A 189 -21.11 -8.45 -14.83
CA PRO A 189 -21.81 -9.14 -15.90
C PRO A 189 -22.68 -8.13 -16.67
N GLY A 190 -22.39 -7.95 -17.97
CA GLY A 190 -23.21 -7.14 -18.89
C GLY A 190 -22.64 -5.78 -19.33
N CYS A 191 -21.31 -5.59 -19.34
CA CYS A 191 -20.68 -4.32 -19.75
C CYS A 191 -21.06 -3.13 -18.82
N GLY A 192 -21.18 -3.37 -17.51
CA GLY A 192 -21.66 -2.42 -16.50
C GLY A 192 -20.80 -1.18 -16.23
N ALA A 193 -19.87 -0.82 -17.12
CA ALA A 193 -19.11 0.43 -17.04
C ALA A 193 -20.00 1.67 -17.23
N ASP A 194 -21.11 1.55 -17.98
CA ASP A 194 -22.01 2.67 -18.29
C ASP A 194 -22.93 3.06 -17.12
N GLU A 195 -23.04 2.23 -16.08
CA GLU A 195 -23.96 2.49 -14.97
C GLU A 195 -23.31 3.21 -13.78
N LEU A 196 -21.98 3.24 -13.69
CA LEU A 196 -21.27 3.78 -12.53
C LEU A 196 -20.73 5.18 -12.86
N ILE A 197 -21.33 6.18 -12.23
CA ILE A 197 -20.99 7.59 -12.44
C ILE A 197 -19.87 7.96 -11.46
N GLU A 198 -18.91 8.77 -11.91
CA GLU A 198 -17.77 9.28 -11.12
C GLU A 198 -18.19 9.96 -9.78
N ASP A 199 -19.46 10.36 -9.67
CA ASP A 199 -20.05 11.07 -8.54
C ASP A 199 -20.67 10.17 -7.45
N GLU A 200 -20.38 8.88 -7.46
CA GLU A 200 -20.90 7.94 -6.46
C GLU A 200 -19.78 7.22 -5.67
N ILE A 201 -20.13 6.78 -4.46
CA ILE A 201 -19.29 5.94 -3.61
C ILE A 201 -19.94 4.56 -3.52
N ILE A 202 -19.17 3.52 -3.84
CA ILE A 202 -19.62 2.13 -3.79
C ILE A 202 -19.08 1.49 -2.52
N ILE A 203 -19.96 0.87 -1.74
CA ILE A 203 -19.62 0.12 -0.54
C ILE A 203 -20.40 -1.20 -0.50
N PRO A 204 -19.88 -2.23 0.20
CA PRO A 204 -20.69 -3.40 0.53
C PRO A 204 -21.84 -3.04 1.46
N VAL A 205 -22.91 -3.83 1.46
CA VAL A 205 -24.12 -3.59 2.28
C VAL A 205 -23.76 -3.58 3.78
N GLU A 206 -22.83 -4.42 4.20
CA GLU A 206 -22.30 -4.50 5.58
C GLU A 206 -21.57 -3.21 6.01
N GLY A 207 -21.18 -2.37 5.06
CA GLY A 207 -20.62 -1.05 5.31
C GLY A 207 -21.65 -0.05 5.85
N LEU A 208 -22.95 -0.32 5.73
CA LEU A 208 -24.01 0.54 6.27
C LEU A 208 -24.06 0.50 7.80
N TYR A 209 -24.38 1.64 8.40
CA TYR A 209 -24.58 1.77 9.83
C TYR A 209 -25.91 1.12 10.24
N MET A 210 -25.98 0.60 11.47
CA MET A 210 -27.10 -0.25 11.92
C MET A 210 -28.48 0.42 11.87
N ASN A 211 -28.53 1.76 11.92
CA ASN A 211 -29.77 2.53 11.98
C ASN A 211 -30.22 3.08 10.62
N ILE A 212 -29.71 2.52 9.53
CA ILE A 212 -30.08 2.89 8.17
C ILE A 212 -31.29 2.08 7.72
N LYS A 213 -32.23 2.77 7.07
CA LYS A 213 -33.48 2.17 6.59
C LYS A 213 -33.37 1.85 5.11
N LYS A 214 -33.58 0.58 4.77
CA LYS A 214 -33.67 0.09 3.39
C LYS A 214 -35.15 -0.09 3.03
N GLN A 215 -35.62 0.48 1.91
CA GLN A 215 -36.99 0.31 1.42
C GLN A 215 -36.99 0.02 -0.08
N LEU A 216 -37.86 -0.88 -0.54
CA LEU A 216 -38.07 -1.13 -1.97
C LEU A 216 -38.50 0.17 -2.67
N ALA A 217 -37.85 0.50 -3.78
CA ALA A 217 -38.42 1.48 -4.70
C ALA A 217 -39.61 0.83 -5.42
N HIS A 218 -40.72 1.58 -5.57
CA HIS A 218 -41.96 1.10 -6.17
C HIS A 218 -41.69 0.38 -7.51
N ASP A 219 -42.05 -0.90 -7.58
CA ASP A 219 -41.92 -1.80 -8.76
C ASP A 219 -40.49 -2.09 -9.27
N SER A 220 -39.46 -2.08 -8.43
CA SER A 220 -38.07 -2.37 -8.84
C SER A 220 -37.35 -3.41 -7.97
N THR A 221 -36.28 -4.00 -8.50
CA THR A 221 -35.27 -4.79 -7.76
C THR A 221 -34.30 -3.91 -6.95
N GLU A 222 -34.48 -2.58 -7.02
CA GLU A 222 -33.65 -1.61 -6.33
C GLU A 222 -34.22 -1.27 -4.94
N PHE A 223 -33.34 -1.20 -3.95
CA PHE A 223 -33.73 -0.69 -2.64
C PHE A 223 -33.17 0.70 -2.45
N THR A 224 -34.05 1.65 -2.13
CA THR A 224 -33.62 2.98 -1.70
C THR A 224 -33.12 2.94 -0.25
N ILE A 225 -31.98 3.58 -0.01
CA ILE A 225 -31.34 3.68 1.29
C ILE A 225 -31.62 5.06 1.88
N TYR A 226 -32.14 5.08 3.11
CA TYR A 226 -32.49 6.28 3.86
C TYR A 226 -31.71 6.36 5.17
N CYS A 227 -31.26 7.55 5.55
CA CYS A 227 -30.73 7.76 6.89
C CYS A 227 -31.83 7.59 7.94
N ILE A 228 -31.44 7.50 9.22
CA ILE A 228 -32.37 7.37 10.36
C ILE A 228 -33.47 8.44 10.40
N ASN A 229 -33.19 9.62 9.82
CA ASN A 229 -34.11 10.75 9.76
C ASN A 229 -34.96 10.80 8.47
N GLY A 230 -34.91 9.76 7.64
CA GLY A 230 -35.76 9.64 6.44
C GLY A 230 -35.27 10.37 5.19
N HIS A 231 -34.07 10.97 5.20
CA HIS A 231 -33.47 11.50 3.96
C HIS A 231 -32.91 10.37 3.11
N GLN A 232 -33.21 10.39 1.81
CA GLN A 232 -32.63 9.49 0.84
C GLN A 232 -31.13 9.78 0.69
N ILE A 233 -30.31 8.75 0.83
CA ILE A 233 -28.84 8.86 0.85
C ILE A 233 -28.15 7.95 -0.16
N GLY A 234 -28.88 6.99 -0.73
CA GLY A 234 -28.33 6.09 -1.73
C GLY A 234 -29.34 5.06 -2.20
N ARG A 235 -28.82 4.04 -2.88
CA ARG A 235 -29.57 2.87 -3.34
C ARG A 235 -28.71 1.63 -3.26
N GLU A 236 -29.32 0.50 -2.97
CA GLU A 236 -28.75 -0.81 -3.23
C GLU A 236 -29.28 -1.30 -4.58
N VAL A 237 -28.36 -1.74 -5.43
CA VAL A 237 -28.68 -2.25 -6.75
C VAL A 237 -28.33 -3.73 -6.78
N ALA A 238 -29.27 -4.53 -7.26
CA ALA A 238 -29.10 -5.93 -7.64
C ALA A 238 -29.98 -6.15 -8.88
N ASP A 239 -29.41 -6.03 -10.07
CA ASP A 239 -30.06 -6.54 -11.28
C ASP A 239 -29.71 -8.03 -11.44
N GLY A 240 -30.50 -8.84 -12.15
CA GLY A 240 -30.57 -10.31 -12.11
C GLY A 240 -29.26 -11.13 -12.21
N HIS A 241 -28.12 -10.48 -12.47
CA HIS A 241 -26.77 -11.05 -12.40
C HIS A 241 -25.73 -10.16 -11.68
N ALA A 242 -26.06 -8.92 -11.33
CA ALA A 242 -25.17 -7.97 -10.66
C ALA A 242 -25.10 -8.25 -9.15
N PRO A 243 -23.93 -8.04 -8.53
CA PRO A 243 -23.77 -8.35 -7.12
C PRO A 243 -24.34 -7.23 -6.22
N HIS A 244 -24.79 -7.61 -5.02
CA HIS A 244 -25.36 -6.70 -4.03
C HIS A 244 -24.34 -5.66 -3.55
N MET A 245 -24.60 -4.40 -3.87
CA MET A 245 -23.77 -3.27 -3.47
C MET A 245 -24.61 -2.03 -3.16
N VAL A 246 -24.08 -1.15 -2.32
CA VAL A 246 -24.70 0.14 -2.01
C VAL A 246 -23.97 1.26 -2.71
N ARG A 247 -24.73 2.07 -3.44
CA ARG A 247 -24.30 3.26 -4.16
C ARG A 247 -24.75 4.49 -3.40
N LEU A 248 -23.79 5.32 -2.97
CA LEU A 248 -24.02 6.56 -2.23
C LEU A 248 -23.61 7.77 -3.09
N PRO A 249 -24.56 8.57 -3.59
CA PRO A 249 -24.26 9.79 -4.32
C PRO A 249 -23.51 10.81 -3.47
N LYS A 250 -22.40 11.36 -3.98
CA LYS A 250 -21.54 12.33 -3.27
C LYS A 250 -22.31 13.61 -2.90
N ASP A 251 -23.32 13.98 -3.66
CA ASP A 251 -24.15 15.15 -3.40
C ASP A 251 -25.07 14.99 -2.17
N ARG A 252 -25.31 13.77 -1.69
CA ARG A 252 -26.22 13.43 -0.56
C ARG A 252 -25.50 13.10 0.75
N ILE A 253 -24.17 12.95 0.71
CA ILE A 253 -23.36 12.53 1.85
C ILE A 253 -22.23 13.54 2.13
N HIS A 254 -21.63 13.44 3.31
CA HIS A 254 -20.36 14.09 3.65
C HIS A 254 -19.39 13.05 4.17
N ARG A 255 -18.13 13.14 3.76
CA ARG A 255 -17.04 12.36 4.32
C ARG A 255 -16.71 12.89 5.72
N LYS A 256 -16.58 11.98 6.67
CA LYS A 256 -16.07 12.25 8.01
C LYS A 256 -14.84 11.39 8.21
N GLU A 257 -13.69 12.05 8.16
CA GLU A 257 -12.40 11.45 8.47
C GLU A 257 -12.31 11.17 9.97
N ILE A 258 -11.92 9.95 10.32
CA ILE A 258 -11.63 9.56 11.70
C ILE A 258 -10.11 9.38 11.78
N VAL A 259 -9.45 10.32 12.45
CA VAL A 259 -8.04 10.19 12.81
C VAL A 259 -7.96 9.19 13.96
N ASP A 260 -7.37 8.02 13.71
CA ASP A 260 -7.11 7.04 14.76
C ASP A 260 -5.96 7.60 15.62
N HIS A 261 -6.27 8.14 16.80
CA HIS A 261 -5.26 8.67 17.73
C HIS A 261 -4.49 7.58 18.49
N THR A 262 -4.71 6.31 18.17
CA THR A 262 -3.94 5.18 18.70
C THR A 262 -2.87 4.74 17.71
N MET A 263 -1.74 5.46 17.73
CA MET A 263 -0.41 4.92 17.42
C MET A 263 0.55 5.37 18.53
#